data_AF-A0AAW5EY11-F1
#
_entry.id   AF-A0AAW5EY11-F1
#
_cell.length_a   1.000
_cell.length_b   1.000
_cell.length_c   1.000
_cell.angle_alpha   90.00
_cell.angle_beta   90.00
_cell.angle_gamma   90.00
#
_symmetry.space_group_name_H-M   'P 1'
#
loop_
_entity.id
_entity.type
_entity.pdbx_description
1 polymer ?
#
loop_
_entity_poly.entity_id
_entity_poly.type
_entity_poly.pdbx_seq_one_letter_code
_entity_poly.pdbx_strand_id
1 'polypeptide(L)'
;TGRVAVGQAFRRVRLLLVPEETAPPSVLNEAVTYMDQMAGHPVQEAIAALRARAGLLRVHEIMLPPPRRKGDPINPALLVGLLKLREAPDVETAVRELNRAEKSAVLGNAEGLRLIAQLP
;
A
#
# COMPACT_ATOMS: atom_id res chain seq x y z
N THR A 1 -7.08 30.48 -14.98
CA THR A 1 -6.79 30.09 -16.38
C THR A 1 -5.29 29.94 -16.57
N GLY A 2 -4.78 28.72 -16.71
CA GLY A 2 -3.37 28.45 -17.03
C GLY A 2 -3.24 27.81 -18.41
N ARG A 3 -2.33 28.30 -19.26
CA ARG A 3 -2.03 27.70 -20.58
C ARG A 3 -0.80 26.81 -20.46
N VAL A 4 -0.98 25.50 -20.63
CA VAL A 4 0.08 24.47 -20.52
C VAL A 4 1.30 24.79 -21.38
N ALA A 5 1.09 25.29 -22.60
CA ALA A 5 2.17 25.65 -23.53
C ALA A 5 3.10 26.76 -22.97
N VAL A 6 2.54 27.73 -22.25
CA VAL A 6 3.29 28.83 -21.63
C VAL A 6 4.10 28.30 -20.44
N GLY A 7 3.51 27.44 -19.60
CA GLY A 7 4.23 26.77 -18.50
C GLY A 7 5.40 25.91 -19.00
N GLN A 8 5.22 25.17 -20.10
CA GLN A 8 6.30 24.39 -20.72
C GLN A 8 7.39 25.26 -21.35
N ALA A 9 7.03 26.43 -21.90
CA ALA A 9 8.02 27.39 -22.40
C ALA A 9 8.87 27.96 -21.26
N PHE A 10 8.26 28.34 -20.13
CA PHE A 10 8.99 28.78 -18.94
C PHE A 10 9.88 27.70 -18.35
N ARG A 11 9.39 26.45 -18.25
CA ARG A 11 10.18 25.30 -17.83
C ARG A 11 11.42 25.08 -18.71
N ARG A 12 11.27 25.22 -20.04
CA ARG A 12 12.38 25.11 -21.01
C ARG A 12 13.46 26.17 -20.83
N VAL A 13 13.09 27.37 -20.38
CA VAL A 13 14.05 28.44 -20.02
C VAL A 13 14.42 28.45 -18.55
N ARG A 14 14.16 27.34 -17.82
CA ARG A 14 14.44 27.15 -16.39
C ARG A 14 13.76 28.13 -15.43
N LEU A 15 12.72 28.82 -15.90
CA LEU A 15 11.86 29.63 -15.04
C LEU A 15 10.79 28.73 -14.42
N LEU A 16 10.47 28.98 -13.15
CA LEU A 16 9.51 28.20 -12.35
C LEU A 16 9.93 26.75 -12.06
N LEU A 17 11.23 26.45 -12.13
CA LEU A 17 11.75 25.17 -11.67
C LEU A 17 11.90 25.17 -10.15
N VAL A 18 11.53 24.05 -9.52
CA VAL A 18 11.81 23.80 -8.09
C VAL A 18 13.15 23.08 -7.94
N PRO A 19 13.80 23.14 -6.75
CA PRO A 19 15.04 22.41 -6.49
C PRO A 19 14.94 20.91 -6.85
N GLU A 20 13.82 20.27 -6.54
CA GLU A 20 13.56 18.85 -6.82
C GLU A 20 13.53 18.51 -8.32
N GLU A 21 13.30 19.49 -9.19
CA GLU A 21 13.32 19.33 -10.65
C GLU A 21 14.70 19.59 -11.27
N THR A 22 15.59 20.28 -10.56
CA THR A 22 16.94 20.63 -11.05
C THR A 22 18.04 19.81 -10.40
N ALA A 23 17.84 19.42 -9.15
CA ALA A 23 18.69 18.53 -8.36
C ALA A 23 17.77 17.60 -7.54
N PRO A 24 17.21 16.57 -8.19
CA PRO A 24 16.32 15.63 -7.50
C PRO A 24 17.06 15.00 -6.32
N PRO A 25 16.44 14.95 -5.12
CA PRO A 25 17.02 14.22 -4.00
C PRO A 25 17.21 12.74 -4.39
N SER A 26 18.23 12.09 -3.82
CA SER A 26 18.62 10.71 -4.18
C SER A 26 17.44 9.73 -4.14
N VAL A 27 16.53 9.89 -3.16
CA VAL A 27 15.32 9.08 -3.02
C VAL A 27 14.41 9.10 -4.26
N LEU A 28 14.33 10.22 -4.99
CA LEU A 28 13.54 10.27 -6.23
C LEU A 28 14.22 9.50 -7.36
N ASN A 29 15.55 9.57 -7.45
CA ASN A 29 16.31 8.80 -8.44
C ASN A 29 16.23 7.29 -8.15
N GLU A 30 16.32 6.90 -6.88
CA GLU A 30 16.11 5.53 -6.42
C GLU A 30 14.69 5.05 -6.74
N ALA A 31 13.67 5.87 -6.48
CA ALA A 31 12.29 5.53 -6.79
C ALA A 31 12.07 5.28 -8.29
N VAL A 32 12.63 6.10 -9.17
CA VAL A 32 12.60 5.87 -10.63
C VAL A 32 13.27 4.55 -10.98
N THR A 33 14.45 4.30 -10.42
CA THR A 33 15.19 3.05 -10.63
C THR A 33 14.38 1.83 -10.19
N TYR A 34 13.73 1.88 -9.03
CA TYR A 34 12.87 0.80 -8.54
C TYR A 34 11.63 0.61 -9.40
N MET A 35 11.00 1.69 -9.87
CA MET A 35 9.86 1.59 -10.78
C MET A 35 10.25 0.90 -12.09
N ASP A 36 11.40 1.23 -12.67
CA ASP A 36 11.91 0.57 -13.88
C ASP A 36 12.25 -0.90 -13.63
N GLN A 37 12.85 -1.23 -12.48
CA GLN A 37 13.11 -2.63 -12.10
C GLN A 37 11.83 -3.43 -11.89
N MET A 38 10.78 -2.79 -11.38
CA MET A 38 9.46 -3.42 -11.21
C MET A 38 8.64 -3.46 -12.50
N ALA A 39 9.00 -2.69 -13.52
CA ALA A 39 8.31 -2.68 -14.79
C ALA A 39 8.31 -4.09 -15.41
N GLY A 40 7.13 -4.56 -15.83
CA GLY A 40 6.95 -5.89 -16.41
C GLY A 40 6.87 -7.05 -15.40
N HIS A 41 7.11 -6.81 -14.11
CA HIS A 41 6.86 -7.83 -13.09
C HIS A 41 5.37 -7.89 -12.75
N PRO A 42 4.79 -9.10 -12.58
CA PRO A 42 3.40 -9.23 -12.18
C PRO A 42 3.21 -8.67 -10.77
N VAL A 43 2.10 -7.94 -10.57
CA VAL A 43 1.69 -7.51 -9.22
C VAL A 43 1.36 -8.76 -8.41
N GLN A 44 2.17 -9.00 -7.38
CA GLN A 44 1.95 -10.13 -6.48
C GLN A 44 0.69 -9.91 -5.65
N GLU A 45 0.02 -11.00 -5.29
CA GLU A 45 -1.05 -10.96 -4.31
C GLU A 45 -0.49 -10.50 -2.95
N ALA A 46 -1.12 -9.51 -2.34
CA ALA A 46 -0.56 -8.79 -1.20
C ALA A 46 -0.37 -9.67 0.05
N ILE A 47 -1.33 -10.54 0.35
CA ILE A 47 -1.28 -11.46 1.50
C ILE A 47 -0.13 -12.45 1.30
N ALA A 48 0.00 -13.01 0.10
CA ALA A 48 1.11 -13.91 -0.25
C ALA A 48 2.48 -13.20 -0.15
N ALA A 49 2.59 -11.97 -0.67
CA ALA A 49 3.82 -11.19 -0.61
C ALA A 49 4.27 -10.86 0.83
N LEU A 50 3.32 -10.51 1.70
CA LEU A 50 3.58 -10.24 3.11
C LEU A 50 3.99 -11.49 3.88
N ARG A 51 3.30 -12.63 3.68
CA ARG A 51 3.66 -13.90 4.34
C ARG A 51 5.04 -14.41 3.93
N ALA A 52 5.41 -14.23 2.66
CA ALA A 52 6.72 -14.67 2.16
C ALA A 52 7.90 -13.84 2.69
N ARG A 53 7.67 -12.65 3.25
CA ARG A 53 8.72 -11.67 3.58
C ARG A 53 8.49 -11.07 4.97
N ALA A 54 9.01 -11.73 6.00
CA ALA A 54 8.87 -11.28 7.39
C ALA A 54 9.34 -9.83 7.64
N GLY A 55 10.40 -9.39 6.96
CA GLY A 55 10.86 -8.00 7.03
C GLY A 55 9.85 -7.00 6.47
N LEU A 56 9.19 -7.34 5.35
CA LEU A 56 8.15 -6.51 4.75
C LEU A 56 6.92 -6.43 5.66
N LEU A 57 6.50 -7.56 6.23
CA LEU A 57 5.39 -7.59 7.18
C LEU A 57 5.66 -6.71 8.41
N ARG A 58 6.87 -6.77 8.98
CA ARG A 58 7.26 -5.94 10.12
C ARG A 58 7.24 -4.44 9.78
N VAL A 59 7.77 -4.05 8.63
CA VAL A 59 7.73 -2.65 8.18
C VAL A 59 6.28 -2.19 7.97
N HIS A 60 5.45 -3.03 7.35
CA HIS A 60 4.03 -2.75 7.13
C HIS A 60 3.27 -2.56 8.46
N GLU A 61 3.57 -3.37 9.47
CA GLU A 61 3.00 -3.25 10.82
C GLU A 61 3.36 -1.91 11.50
N ILE A 62 4.61 -1.45 11.35
CA ILE A 62 5.06 -0.15 11.87
C ILE A 62 4.33 1.02 11.19
N MET A 63 3.96 0.86 9.91
CA MET A 63 3.27 1.89 9.12
C MET A 63 1.76 1.93 9.35
N LEU A 64 1.20 1.06 10.20
CA LEU A 64 -0.23 1.03 10.45
C LEU A 64 -0.73 2.32 11.11
N PRO A 65 -1.96 2.76 10.79
CA PRO A 65 -2.58 3.85 11.51
C PRO A 65 -2.82 3.48 12.98
N PRO A 66 -2.97 4.47 13.88
CA PRO A 66 -3.31 4.19 15.27
C PRO A 66 -4.64 3.41 15.37
N PRO A 67 -4.81 2.56 16.39
CA PRO A 67 -6.04 1.81 16.57
C PRO A 67 -7.28 2.70 16.75
N ARG A 68 -8.44 2.17 16.32
CA ARG A 68 -9.75 2.78 16.54
C ARG A 68 -10.01 3.03 18.02
N ARG A 69 -10.62 4.16 18.34
CA ARG A 69 -11.11 4.52 19.68
C ARG A 69 -12.61 4.26 19.81
N LYS A 70 -13.08 4.14 21.06
CA LYS A 70 -14.52 4.03 21.33
C LYS A 70 -15.23 5.29 20.83
N GLY A 71 -16.28 5.12 20.03
CA GLY A 71 -17.05 6.22 19.42
C GLY A 71 -16.71 6.50 17.95
N ASP A 72 -15.55 6.06 17.46
CA ASP A 72 -15.20 6.19 16.04
C ASP A 72 -16.18 5.38 15.16
N PRO A 73 -16.42 5.81 13.91
CA PRO A 73 -17.25 5.06 12.97
C PRO A 73 -16.81 3.59 12.84
N ILE A 74 -17.79 2.70 12.74
CA ILE A 74 -17.54 1.28 12.51
C ILE A 74 -17.23 1.09 11.03
N ASN A 75 -16.16 0.34 10.72
CA ASN A 75 -15.87 -0.11 9.37
C ASN A 75 -16.43 -1.53 9.17
N PRO A 76 -17.54 -1.71 8.41
CA PRO A 76 -18.14 -3.03 8.20
C PRO A 76 -17.21 -3.98 7.44
N ALA A 77 -16.43 -3.47 6.48
CA ALA A 77 -15.50 -4.29 5.70
C ALA A 77 -14.38 -4.87 6.58
N LEU A 78 -13.93 -4.13 7.60
CA LEU A 78 -12.99 -4.65 8.58
C LEU A 78 -13.62 -5.76 9.41
N LEU A 79 -14.84 -5.56 9.93
CA LEU A 79 -15.51 -6.56 10.77
C LEU A 79 -15.74 -7.87 10.02
N VAL A 80 -16.31 -7.79 8.82
CA VAL A 80 -16.54 -8.96 7.96
C VAL A 80 -15.23 -9.61 7.56
N GLY A 81 -14.22 -8.81 7.18
CA GLY A 81 -12.91 -9.31 6.81
C GLY A 81 -12.22 -10.08 7.94
N LEU A 82 -12.25 -9.55 9.17
CA LEU A 82 -11.70 -10.25 10.34
C LEU A 82 -12.44 -11.55 10.65
N LEU A 83 -13.77 -11.57 10.52
CA LEU A 83 -14.55 -12.80 10.71
C LEU A 83 -14.16 -13.86 9.67
N LYS A 84 -14.13 -13.49 8.39
CA LYS A 84 -13.69 -14.38 7.31
C LYS A 84 -12.28 -14.93 7.54
N LEU A 85 -11.35 -14.10 8.01
CA LEU A 85 -9.99 -14.54 8.34
C LEU A 85 -9.95 -15.56 9.48
N ARG A 86 -10.81 -15.44 10.50
CA ARG A 86 -10.86 -16.38 11.62
C ARG A 86 -11.49 -17.72 11.24
N GLU A 87 -12.43 -17.71 10.29
CA GLU A 87 -13.13 -18.91 9.83
C GLU A 87 -12.43 -19.60 8.65
N ALA A 88 -11.47 -18.93 8.00
CA ALA A 88 -10.74 -19.50 6.87
C ALA A 88 -9.85 -20.68 7.33
N PRO A 89 -9.93 -21.85 6.66
CA PRO A 89 -9.09 -23.00 6.99
C PRO A 89 -7.63 -22.81 6.57
N ASP A 90 -7.37 -21.96 5.58
CA ASP A 90 -6.07 -21.73 4.98
C ASP A 90 -5.98 -20.34 4.33
N VAL A 91 -4.76 -19.92 3.97
CA VAL A 91 -4.52 -18.63 3.30
C VAL A 91 -5.23 -18.52 1.94
N GLU A 92 -5.33 -19.62 1.20
CA GLU A 92 -5.87 -19.60 -0.16
C GLU A 92 -7.37 -19.28 -0.13
N THR A 93 -8.09 -19.90 0.81
CA THR A 93 -9.50 -19.62 1.08
C THR A 93 -9.68 -18.19 1.56
N ALA A 94 -8.86 -17.72 2.50
CA ALA A 94 -8.92 -16.32 2.93
C ALA A 94 -8.75 -15.33 1.76
N VAL A 95 -7.77 -15.55 0.88
CA VAL A 95 -7.50 -14.69 -0.29
C VAL A 95 -8.67 -14.67 -1.27
N ARG A 96 -9.33 -15.81 -1.47
CA ARG A 96 -10.50 -15.96 -2.37
C ARG A 96 -11.76 -15.32 -1.81
N GLU A 97 -12.03 -15.50 -0.51
CA GLU A 97 -13.28 -15.05 0.12
C GLU A 97 -13.27 -13.55 0.47
N LEU A 98 -12.08 -12.96 0.68
CA LEU A 98 -11.96 -11.53 0.94
C LEU A 98 -12.18 -10.73 -0.35
N ASN A 99 -13.20 -9.87 -0.33
CA ASN A 99 -13.36 -8.88 -1.39
C ASN A 99 -12.30 -7.76 -1.26
N ARG A 100 -12.23 -6.88 -2.26
CA ARG A 100 -11.24 -5.79 -2.29
C ARG A 100 -11.29 -4.87 -1.06
N ALA A 101 -12.48 -4.50 -0.60
CA ALA A 101 -12.65 -3.58 0.52
C ALA A 101 -12.26 -4.25 1.84
N GLU A 102 -12.67 -5.50 2.04
CA GLU A 102 -12.31 -6.31 3.21
C GLU A 102 -10.80 -6.54 3.27
N LYS A 103 -10.19 -6.95 2.14
CA LYS A 103 -8.74 -7.14 2.02
C LYS A 103 -7.97 -5.87 2.38
N SER A 104 -8.37 -4.73 1.82
CA SER A 104 -7.75 -3.45 2.16
C SER A 104 -7.91 -3.10 3.63
N ALA A 105 -9.08 -3.38 4.23
CA ALA A 105 -9.35 -3.06 5.62
C ALA A 105 -8.53 -3.93 6.58
N VAL A 106 -8.42 -5.24 6.35
CA VAL A 106 -7.63 -6.14 7.20
C VAL A 106 -6.13 -5.89 7.06
N LEU A 107 -5.64 -5.54 5.86
CA LEU A 107 -4.25 -5.16 5.65
C LEU A 107 -3.92 -3.83 6.35
N GLY A 108 -4.90 -2.95 6.57
CA GLY A 108 -4.75 -1.72 7.34
C GLY A 108 -4.96 -1.88 8.84
N ASN A 109 -4.96 -3.12 9.37
CA ASN A 109 -5.29 -3.40 10.76
C ASN A 109 -4.34 -4.44 11.38
N ALA A 110 -3.85 -4.16 12.60
CA ALA A 110 -2.88 -5.00 13.29
C ALA A 110 -3.41 -6.43 13.58
N GLU A 111 -4.68 -6.56 13.96
CA GLU A 111 -5.30 -7.87 14.18
C GLU A 111 -5.42 -8.63 12.85
N GLY A 112 -5.81 -7.95 11.77
CA GLY A 112 -5.88 -8.53 10.44
C GLY A 112 -4.53 -9.09 9.97
N LEU A 113 -3.45 -8.32 10.14
CA LEU A 113 -2.09 -8.78 9.83
C LEU A 113 -1.68 -10.00 10.66
N ARG A 114 -1.98 -9.99 11.96
CA ARG A 114 -1.68 -11.12 12.85
C ARG A 114 -2.42 -12.39 12.41
N LEU A 115 -3.71 -12.29 12.08
CA LEU A 115 -4.49 -13.43 11.60
C LEU A 115 -3.93 -13.97 10.28
N ILE A 116 -3.63 -13.09 9.32
CA ILE A 116 -2.99 -13.45 8.05
C ILE A 116 -1.68 -14.22 8.26
N ALA A 117 -0.85 -13.77 9.20
CA ALA A 117 0.43 -14.42 9.50
C ALA A 117 0.27 -15.81 10.16
N GLN A 118 -0.86 -16.04 10.86
CA GLN A 118 -1.14 -17.27 11.61
C GLN A 118 -1.93 -18.31 10.82
N LEU A 119 -2.57 -17.92 9.70
CA LEU A 119 -3.25 -18.87 8.82
C LEU A 119 -2.27 -19.92 8.29
N PRO A 120 -2.71 -21.19 8.13
CA PRO A 120 -1.96 -22.20 7.41
C PRO A 120 -1.57 -21.74 5.99
#